data_AF-A0A521WIK0-F1
#
_entry.id   AF-A0A521WIK0-F1
#
_cell.length_a   1.000
_cell.length_b   1.000
_cell.length_c   1.000
_cell.angle_alpha   90.00
_cell.angle_beta   90.00
_cell.angle_gamma   90.00
#
_symmetry.space_group_name_H-M   'P 1'
#
loop_
_entity.id
_entity.type
_entity.pdbx_description
1 polymer ?
#
loop_
_entity_poly.entity_id
_entity_poly.type
_entity_poly.pdbx_seq_one_letter_code
_entity_poly.pdbx_strand_id
1 'polypeptide(L)'
;MKRKSFYINSFLAAILMVTFWGCSTEDTPLPNQPPIARLANVPPSDRIVSLTNPRLKLYWVGDDPDGFITAFKYRWSYTITSGNVTDTLQKAWFTVLNIMYGSGQSALTLMLDTSYQNSEIYTTKVYKYIANLPPETGLPDDIENGLIRGDTVSIEGVRVYASNPDSIIDQSSGLRVEKRYPVHDNPNSGTFIFDSQDSINFHSFQLIAIDNFGALSDTATVQFITTRVPPPTTTILTYPQEEGYVLDRYTDSFTGLRFTFQGNDANSRTLEYQWVVDKELYDPEDIPWSQWSERPYAFVTARDFKDPYAYEHKFYVRARNEFGSIDTLGYYVAVQRDDNGNVTSYDTIRANVTFHTVYPEFAKPGYQKRTLLLNNSFEYYDTDTNVGPAHPTFATLNAYWQEIMDEAGMSGKYDFRITTKDSFPTLLQLGAYSSIVLFADVTDQVGRWFRNPDHDTSTSLVGSKGTRLTSYCYIGGRIIWSAKNLALNLNTDADLRTRVLHIQGTQQDLLGGFIGAKGYEGYPDVSVDTAKLDTAWHGGLREVWYVLPVGFGERVYTINHRDNDLFPFLNLNSNYVGIRYEGITFSSIYLGYPLYYIKKSEAVLALKKALEDIEAY
;
A
#
# COMPACT_ATOMS: atom_id res chain seq x y z
N MET A 1 1.69 21.12 -103.80
CA MET A 1 0.77 20.16 -103.14
C MET A 1 1.43 18.99 -102.37
N LYS A 2 2.76 18.89 -102.23
CA LYS A 2 3.42 17.73 -101.58
C LYS A 2 3.73 17.83 -100.06
N ARG A 3 3.52 18.99 -99.41
CA ARG A 3 3.83 19.16 -97.96
C ARG A 3 2.71 18.75 -97.00
N LYS A 4 1.46 18.58 -97.44
CA LYS A 4 0.34 18.19 -96.56
C LYS A 4 0.28 16.68 -96.25
N SER A 5 0.92 15.84 -97.06
CA SER A 5 0.90 14.38 -96.86
C SER A 5 1.90 13.86 -95.81
N PHE A 6 2.95 14.63 -95.48
CA PHE A 6 3.96 14.20 -94.52
C PHE A 6 3.48 14.37 -93.07
N TYR A 7 2.78 15.48 -92.77
CA TYR A 7 2.24 15.73 -91.42
C TYR A 7 1.11 14.77 -91.02
N ILE A 8 0.31 14.29 -91.98
CA ILE A 8 -0.75 13.31 -91.72
C ILE A 8 -0.17 11.94 -91.35
N ASN A 9 0.89 11.50 -92.03
CA ASN A 9 1.54 10.22 -91.74
C ASN A 9 2.32 10.24 -90.41
N SER A 10 2.97 11.35 -90.05
CA SER A 10 3.64 11.48 -88.75
C SER A 10 2.66 11.61 -87.58
N PHE A 11 1.50 12.27 -87.77
CA PHE A 11 0.47 12.35 -86.73
C PHE A 11 -0.24 11.01 -86.51
N LEU A 12 -0.49 10.24 -87.58
CA LEU A 12 -1.01 8.87 -87.45
C LEU A 12 -0.03 7.94 -86.72
N ALA A 13 1.28 8.03 -87.01
CA ALA A 13 2.29 7.21 -86.34
C ALA A 13 2.45 7.56 -84.85
N ALA A 14 2.31 8.84 -84.48
CA ALA A 14 2.32 9.27 -83.08
C ALA A 14 1.05 8.80 -82.33
N ILE A 15 -0.13 8.84 -82.97
CA ILE A 15 -1.37 8.29 -82.39
C ILE A 15 -1.28 6.75 -82.25
N LEU A 16 -0.66 6.07 -83.21
CA LEU A 16 -0.46 4.63 -83.12
C LEU A 16 0.49 4.27 -81.96
N MET A 17 1.57 5.02 -81.76
CA MET A 17 2.49 4.78 -80.64
C MET A 17 1.88 5.09 -79.26
N VAL A 18 0.99 6.08 -79.16
CA VAL A 18 0.27 6.38 -77.91
C VAL A 18 -0.81 5.34 -77.59
N THR A 19 -1.42 4.71 -78.61
CA THR A 19 -2.46 3.69 -78.40
C THR A 19 -1.92 2.30 -78.06
N PHE A 20 -0.65 2.00 -78.35
CA PHE A 20 0.01 0.74 -77.95
C PHE A 20 0.75 0.80 -76.60
N TRP A 21 0.79 1.95 -75.93
CA TRP A 21 1.43 2.07 -74.61
C TRP A 21 0.49 1.82 -73.42
N GLY A 22 -0.81 1.63 -73.69
CA GLY A 22 -1.81 1.22 -72.71
C GLY A 22 -1.92 -0.30 -72.59
N CYS A 23 -0.82 -1.00 -72.34
CA CYS A 23 -0.89 -2.40 -71.91
C CYS A 23 -1.11 -2.41 -70.39
N SER A 24 -2.25 -1.91 -69.92
CA SER A 24 -2.75 -2.36 -68.62
C SER A 24 -3.37 -3.72 -68.90
N THR A 25 -2.63 -4.79 -68.64
CA THR A 25 -3.32 -6.05 -68.35
C THR A 25 -4.30 -5.70 -67.23
N GLU A 26 -5.60 -5.89 -67.47
CA GLU A 26 -6.53 -6.00 -66.36
C GLU A 26 -6.01 -7.19 -65.57
N ASP A 27 -5.17 -6.92 -64.58
CA ASP A 27 -4.75 -7.89 -63.59
C ASP A 27 -6.04 -8.24 -62.85
N THR A 28 -6.75 -9.24 -63.36
CA THR A 28 -7.85 -9.84 -62.63
C THR A 28 -7.25 -10.26 -61.30
N PRO A 29 -7.70 -9.68 -60.17
CA PRO A 29 -7.12 -10.01 -58.88
C PRO A 29 -7.20 -11.51 -58.70
N LEU A 30 -6.05 -12.13 -58.37
CA LEU A 30 -6.02 -13.55 -58.09
C LEU A 30 -7.00 -13.83 -56.95
N PRO A 31 -7.77 -14.94 -57.00
CA PRO A 31 -8.63 -15.32 -55.89
C PRO A 31 -7.78 -15.53 -54.64
N ASN A 32 -8.15 -14.87 -53.53
CA ASN A 32 -7.39 -14.90 -52.28
C ASN A 32 -7.03 -16.33 -51.85
N GLN A 33 -5.74 -16.61 -51.65
CA GLN A 33 -5.26 -17.87 -51.09
C GLN A 33 -4.87 -17.69 -49.62
N PRO A 34 -5.15 -18.67 -48.74
CA PRO A 34 -4.70 -18.57 -47.36
C PRO A 34 -3.17 -18.48 -47.27
N PRO A 35 -2.63 -17.64 -46.36
CA PRO A 35 -1.20 -17.52 -46.18
C PRO A 35 -0.59 -18.80 -45.58
N ILE A 36 0.75 -18.88 -45.60
CA ILE A 36 1.53 -19.98 -45.03
C ILE A 36 2.43 -19.44 -43.91
N ALA A 37 2.26 -19.92 -42.69
CA ALA A 37 3.13 -19.60 -41.55
C ALA A 37 4.18 -20.70 -41.32
N ARG A 38 5.42 -20.31 -41.00
CA ARG A 38 6.53 -21.23 -40.71
C ARG A 38 7.37 -20.72 -39.54
N LEU A 39 7.86 -21.62 -38.69
CA LEU A 39 8.82 -21.31 -37.61
C LEU A 39 10.24 -21.57 -38.12
N ALA A 40 11.14 -20.59 -38.01
CA ALA A 40 12.41 -20.56 -38.73
C ALA A 40 13.61 -21.13 -37.94
N ASN A 41 13.57 -21.17 -36.61
CA ASN A 41 14.72 -21.53 -35.75
C ASN A 41 14.51 -22.78 -34.90
N VAL A 42 13.66 -23.70 -35.35
CA VAL A 42 13.33 -24.92 -34.61
C VAL A 42 13.87 -26.13 -35.36
N PRO A 43 14.48 -27.13 -34.68
CA PRO A 43 14.70 -28.46 -35.25
C PRO A 43 13.44 -28.97 -35.96
N PRO A 44 13.58 -29.88 -36.95
CA PRO A 44 12.43 -30.42 -37.66
C PRO A 44 11.36 -30.94 -36.67
N SER A 45 10.09 -30.81 -37.05
CA SER A 45 8.92 -31.02 -36.18
C SER A 45 8.81 -32.42 -35.56
N ASP A 46 9.67 -33.35 -35.98
CA ASP A 46 9.80 -34.72 -35.47
C ASP A 46 10.72 -34.84 -34.24
N ARG A 47 11.39 -33.75 -33.79
CA ARG A 47 12.28 -33.77 -32.63
C ARG A 47 11.85 -32.79 -31.54
N ILE A 48 11.47 -33.33 -30.39
CA ILE A 48 11.30 -32.55 -29.16
C ILE A 48 12.67 -32.06 -28.69
N VAL A 49 12.84 -30.74 -28.58
CA VAL A 49 14.09 -30.12 -28.12
C VAL A 49 14.05 -29.96 -26.61
N SER A 50 15.08 -30.42 -25.90
CA SER A 50 15.25 -30.15 -24.47
C SER A 50 16.10 -28.89 -24.28
N LEU A 51 15.57 -27.93 -23.54
CA LEU A 51 16.18 -26.61 -23.35
C LEU A 51 16.44 -26.37 -21.86
N THR A 52 17.65 -25.93 -21.53
CA THR A 52 18.04 -25.58 -20.16
C THR A 52 17.58 -24.20 -19.74
N ASN A 53 17.32 -23.31 -20.72
CA ASN A 53 16.82 -21.96 -20.47
C ASN A 53 15.40 -21.82 -21.06
N PRO A 54 14.39 -21.53 -20.23
CA PRO A 54 13.02 -21.33 -20.71
C PRO A 54 12.79 -19.95 -21.32
N ARG A 55 13.81 -19.10 -21.41
CA ARG A 55 13.79 -17.90 -22.25
C ARG A 55 14.24 -18.28 -23.66
N LEU A 56 13.33 -18.22 -24.63
CA LEU A 56 13.63 -18.57 -26.03
C LEU A 56 13.30 -17.42 -26.97
N LYS A 57 14.22 -17.18 -27.90
CA LYS A 57 13.95 -16.32 -29.05
C LYS A 57 13.47 -17.19 -30.21
N LEU A 58 12.18 -17.10 -30.51
CA LEU A 58 11.58 -17.79 -31.65
C LEU A 58 11.53 -16.84 -32.84
N TYR A 59 11.69 -17.42 -34.02
CA TYR A 59 11.65 -16.72 -35.29
C TYR A 59 10.61 -17.38 -36.16
N TRP A 60 9.90 -16.58 -36.94
CA TRP A 60 8.89 -17.06 -37.86
C TRP A 60 8.90 -16.27 -39.15
N VAL A 61 8.32 -16.86 -40.18
CA VAL A 61 8.09 -16.24 -41.47
C VAL A 61 6.67 -16.56 -41.91
N GLY A 62 6.06 -15.63 -42.62
CA GLY A 62 4.81 -15.85 -43.32
C GLY A 62 5.04 -15.61 -44.81
N ASP A 63 4.32 -16.36 -45.64
CA ASP A 63 4.37 -16.27 -47.10
C ASP A 63 2.94 -16.26 -47.61
N ASP A 64 2.63 -15.39 -48.56
CA ASP A 64 1.28 -15.22 -49.10
C ASP A 64 1.35 -15.27 -50.63
N PRO A 65 0.86 -16.33 -51.29
CA PRO A 65 1.08 -16.55 -52.72
C PRO A 65 0.55 -15.44 -53.65
N ASP A 66 -0.46 -14.71 -53.20
CA ASP A 66 -1.18 -13.70 -53.97
C ASP A 66 -1.30 -12.34 -53.26
N GLY A 67 -0.57 -12.17 -52.16
CA GLY A 67 -0.64 -10.97 -51.33
C GLY A 67 0.56 -10.78 -50.42
N PHE A 68 0.30 -10.30 -49.21
CA PHE A 68 1.31 -10.11 -48.18
C PHE A 68 0.75 -10.31 -46.77
N ILE A 69 1.64 -10.70 -45.86
CA ILE A 69 1.30 -10.95 -44.46
C ILE A 69 1.18 -9.63 -43.69
N THR A 70 0.00 -9.38 -43.11
CA THR A 70 -0.28 -8.19 -42.30
C THR A 70 -0.04 -8.40 -40.81
N ALA A 71 -0.07 -9.64 -40.32
CA ALA A 71 0.16 -9.95 -38.90
C ALA A 71 0.40 -11.43 -38.62
N PHE A 72 0.80 -11.68 -37.38
CA PHE A 72 0.86 -13.01 -36.79
C PHE A 72 0.05 -13.07 -35.51
N LYS A 73 -0.66 -14.18 -35.31
CA LYS A 73 -1.22 -14.60 -34.02
C LYS A 73 -0.33 -15.67 -33.43
N TYR A 74 0.01 -15.57 -32.15
CA TYR A 74 0.69 -16.65 -31.45
C TYR A 74 0.07 -16.91 -30.07
N ARG A 75 0.26 -18.14 -29.58
CA ARG A 75 0.02 -18.50 -28.18
C ARG A 75 0.94 -19.64 -27.79
N TRP A 76 1.00 -19.92 -26.51
CA TRP A 76 1.65 -21.13 -26.03
C TRP A 76 0.79 -21.85 -25.01
N SER A 77 1.07 -23.13 -24.87
CA SER A 77 0.51 -23.98 -23.85
C SER A 77 1.64 -24.74 -23.17
N TYR A 78 1.44 -25.07 -21.90
CA TYR A 78 2.38 -25.82 -21.10
C TYR A 78 1.64 -26.83 -20.25
N THR A 79 2.32 -27.91 -19.92
CA THR A 79 1.76 -28.98 -19.11
C THR A 79 2.30 -28.88 -17.70
N ILE A 80 1.41 -28.91 -16.70
CA ILE A 80 1.75 -28.99 -15.28
C ILE A 80 1.40 -30.39 -14.80
N THR A 81 2.31 -31.01 -14.07
CA THR A 81 2.07 -32.30 -13.40
C THR A 81 1.97 -32.10 -11.90
N SER A 82 0.75 -32.22 -11.35
CA SER A 82 0.51 -32.19 -9.90
C SER A 82 0.12 -33.59 -9.41
N GLY A 83 1.04 -34.27 -8.75
CA GLY A 83 0.86 -35.67 -8.37
C GLY A 83 0.70 -36.59 -9.59
N ASN A 84 -0.46 -37.23 -9.72
CA ASN A 84 -0.78 -38.10 -10.86
C ASN A 84 -1.65 -37.41 -11.94
N VAL A 85 -1.93 -36.11 -11.77
CA VAL A 85 -2.77 -35.35 -12.70
C VAL A 85 -1.88 -34.47 -13.58
N THR A 86 -2.13 -34.51 -14.88
CA THR A 86 -1.41 -33.77 -15.91
C THR A 86 -2.39 -32.82 -16.60
N ASP A 87 -2.27 -31.53 -16.32
CA ASP A 87 -3.12 -30.48 -16.89
C ASP A 87 -2.36 -29.68 -17.94
N THR A 88 -2.98 -29.47 -19.11
CA THR A 88 -2.44 -28.57 -20.13
C THR A 88 -3.11 -27.20 -20.01
N LEU A 89 -2.34 -26.21 -19.58
CA LEU A 89 -2.78 -24.82 -19.54
C LEU A 89 -2.42 -24.12 -20.85
N GLN A 90 -3.36 -23.36 -21.38
CA GLN A 90 -3.19 -22.63 -22.65
C GLN A 90 -3.34 -21.12 -22.40
N LYS A 91 -2.36 -20.35 -22.85
CA LYS A 91 -2.45 -18.88 -22.83
C LYS A 91 -3.35 -18.39 -23.98
N ALA A 92 -3.90 -17.19 -23.82
CA ALA A 92 -4.66 -16.52 -24.86
C ALA A 92 -3.80 -16.22 -26.11
N TRP A 93 -4.46 -16.02 -27.26
CA TRP A 93 -3.81 -15.59 -28.49
C TRP A 93 -3.36 -14.13 -28.41
N PHE A 94 -2.11 -13.86 -28.72
CA PHE A 94 -1.58 -12.51 -28.91
C PHE A 94 -1.44 -12.23 -30.41
N THR A 95 -1.64 -10.97 -30.80
CA THR A 95 -1.50 -10.54 -32.20
C THR A 95 -0.38 -9.51 -32.32
N VAL A 96 0.58 -9.79 -33.21
CA VAL A 96 1.66 -8.86 -33.59
C VAL A 96 1.45 -8.44 -35.03
N LEU A 97 1.37 -7.13 -35.26
CA LEU A 97 1.19 -6.57 -36.60
C LEU A 97 2.53 -6.57 -37.35
N ASN A 98 2.50 -7.06 -38.59
CA ASN A 98 3.64 -7.10 -39.50
C ASN A 98 3.56 -5.90 -40.45
N ILE A 99 4.08 -4.75 -39.98
CA ILE A 99 4.13 -3.52 -40.78
C ILE A 99 5.46 -3.53 -41.53
N MET A 100 5.43 -3.93 -42.81
CA MET A 100 6.59 -3.85 -43.70
C MET A 100 6.57 -2.53 -44.45
N TYR A 101 7.59 -1.68 -44.26
CA TYR A 101 7.74 -0.43 -45.01
C TYR A 101 8.80 -0.56 -46.12
N GLY A 102 8.48 0.02 -47.28
CA GLY A 102 9.31 0.06 -48.47
C GLY A 102 10.45 1.07 -48.35
N SER A 103 11.68 0.56 -48.51
CA SER A 103 12.93 1.29 -48.67
C SER A 103 13.42 2.13 -47.48
N GLY A 104 14.32 1.56 -46.67
CA GLY A 104 15.30 2.38 -45.96
C GLY A 104 15.63 1.93 -44.56
N GLN A 105 14.86 2.34 -43.56
CA GLN A 105 15.26 2.18 -42.15
C GLN A 105 14.01 2.09 -41.25
N SER A 106 13.99 1.05 -40.42
CA SER A 106 13.08 0.79 -39.27
C SER A 106 11.71 0.18 -39.58
N ALA A 107 11.51 -1.08 -39.16
CA ALA A 107 10.19 -1.71 -39.10
C ALA A 107 9.58 -1.43 -37.71
N LEU A 108 8.53 -0.63 -37.64
CA LEU A 108 7.78 -0.41 -36.40
C LEU A 108 6.91 -1.64 -36.10
N THR A 109 7.06 -2.25 -34.92
CA THR A 109 6.19 -3.36 -34.49
C THR A 109 5.08 -2.82 -33.60
N LEU A 110 3.83 -3.04 -33.99
CA LEU A 110 2.65 -2.69 -33.21
C LEU A 110 2.01 -3.93 -32.58
N MET A 111 1.71 -3.86 -31.28
CA MET A 111 1.06 -4.94 -30.53
C MET A 111 -0.36 -4.57 -30.13
N LEU A 112 -1.25 -5.56 -30.13
CA LEU A 112 -2.64 -5.46 -29.66
C LEU A 112 -2.83 -6.40 -28.45
N ASP A 113 -3.39 -5.89 -27.35
CA ASP A 113 -3.84 -6.71 -26.23
C ASP A 113 -5.23 -7.27 -26.54
N THR A 114 -5.33 -8.60 -26.61
CA THR A 114 -6.54 -9.33 -27.02
C THR A 114 -7.36 -9.83 -25.82
N SER A 115 -6.98 -9.50 -24.59
CA SER A 115 -7.69 -9.91 -23.37
C SER A 115 -9.10 -9.28 -23.21
N TYR A 116 -9.50 -8.38 -24.12
CA TYR A 116 -10.84 -7.80 -24.20
C TYR A 116 -11.85 -8.74 -24.90
N GLN A 117 -13.03 -8.91 -24.31
CA GLN A 117 -14.18 -9.46 -25.04
C GLN A 117 -14.49 -8.52 -26.23
N ASN A 118 -14.56 -9.08 -27.44
CA ASN A 118 -14.60 -8.40 -28.76
C ASN A 118 -13.24 -8.14 -29.45
N SER A 119 -12.15 -8.79 -29.03
CA SER A 119 -10.83 -8.66 -29.65
C SER A 119 -10.83 -8.89 -31.17
N GLU A 120 -11.68 -9.78 -31.70
CA GLU A 120 -11.85 -9.97 -33.15
C GLU A 120 -12.33 -8.70 -33.86
N ILE A 121 -13.36 -8.02 -33.32
CA ILE A 121 -13.90 -6.77 -33.89
C ILE A 121 -12.84 -5.67 -33.87
N TYR A 122 -12.07 -5.57 -32.79
CA TYR A 122 -11.03 -4.54 -32.65
C TYR A 122 -9.84 -4.81 -33.55
N THR A 123 -9.41 -6.07 -33.71
CA THR A 123 -8.39 -6.43 -34.70
C THR A 123 -8.83 -6.04 -36.10
N THR A 124 -10.07 -6.39 -36.50
CA THR A 124 -10.58 -6.04 -37.84
C THR A 124 -10.61 -4.54 -38.08
N LYS A 125 -10.92 -3.71 -37.07
CA LYS A 125 -10.89 -2.25 -37.19
C LYS A 125 -9.47 -1.70 -37.41
N VAL A 126 -8.50 -2.16 -36.62
CA VAL A 126 -7.09 -1.74 -36.78
C VAL A 126 -6.53 -2.22 -38.12
N TYR A 127 -6.85 -3.46 -38.53
CA TYR A 127 -6.49 -3.98 -39.85
C TYR A 127 -7.10 -3.16 -40.98
N LYS A 128 -8.41 -2.87 -40.91
CA LYS A 128 -9.09 -2.05 -41.92
C LYS A 128 -8.48 -0.66 -42.01
N TYR A 129 -8.09 -0.06 -40.89
CA TYR A 129 -7.39 1.22 -40.90
C TYR A 129 -6.06 1.11 -41.65
N ILE A 130 -5.20 0.15 -41.27
CA ILE A 130 -3.87 -0.03 -41.89
C ILE A 130 -3.97 -0.41 -43.37
N ALA A 131 -4.89 -1.30 -43.75
CA ALA A 131 -5.07 -1.74 -45.13
C ALA A 131 -5.60 -0.64 -46.08
N ASN A 132 -6.17 0.43 -45.52
CA ASN A 132 -6.61 1.59 -46.29
C ASN A 132 -5.55 2.71 -46.36
N LEU A 133 -4.40 2.55 -45.71
CA LEU A 133 -3.28 3.47 -45.87
C LEU A 133 -2.67 3.28 -47.26
N PRO A 134 -2.37 4.35 -48.01
CA PRO A 134 -1.66 4.23 -49.27
C PRO A 134 -0.32 3.50 -49.04
N PRO A 135 0.05 2.54 -49.91
CA PRO A 135 1.30 1.77 -49.78
C PRO A 135 2.55 2.66 -49.67
N GLU A 136 2.45 3.88 -50.22
CA GLU A 136 3.54 4.84 -50.33
C GLU A 136 3.62 5.84 -49.16
N THR A 137 2.56 5.98 -48.35
CA THR A 137 2.52 7.03 -47.29
C THR A 137 2.37 6.49 -45.87
N GLY A 138 2.11 5.19 -45.69
CA GLY A 138 2.13 4.55 -44.36
C GLY A 138 1.23 5.23 -43.32
N LEU A 139 1.60 5.06 -42.03
CA LEU A 139 1.04 5.90 -40.97
C LEU A 139 1.49 7.35 -41.20
N PRO A 140 0.69 8.36 -40.84
CA PRO A 140 1.13 9.76 -40.94
C PRO A 140 2.53 9.97 -40.33
N ASP A 141 3.44 10.61 -41.07
CA ASP A 141 4.86 10.82 -40.71
C ASP A 141 5.04 11.45 -39.31
N ASP A 142 4.08 12.25 -38.87
CA ASP A 142 4.04 12.91 -37.56
C ASP A 142 3.73 11.93 -36.41
N ILE A 143 3.01 10.85 -36.69
CA ILE A 143 2.75 9.76 -35.75
C ILE A 143 3.96 8.81 -35.74
N GLU A 144 4.47 8.41 -36.90
CA GLU A 144 5.54 7.41 -37.00
C GLU A 144 6.88 7.88 -36.41
N ASN A 145 7.35 9.08 -36.78
CA ASN A 145 8.61 9.64 -36.28
C ASN A 145 8.53 10.06 -34.80
N GLY A 146 7.32 10.13 -34.25
CA GLY A 146 7.07 10.50 -32.86
C GLY A 146 6.93 9.31 -31.89
N LEU A 147 6.72 8.09 -32.40
CA LEU A 147 6.50 6.92 -31.55
C LEU A 147 7.82 6.35 -31.05
N ILE A 148 8.06 6.49 -29.75
CA ILE A 148 9.15 5.84 -29.02
C ILE A 148 8.60 4.52 -28.44
N ARG A 149 9.51 3.58 -28.13
CA ARG A 149 9.17 2.35 -27.39
C ARG A 149 8.32 2.69 -26.16
N GLY A 150 7.13 2.12 -26.13
CA GLY A 150 6.18 2.25 -25.05
C GLY A 150 5.15 3.36 -25.18
N ASP A 151 5.19 4.12 -26.27
CA ASP A 151 4.09 5.01 -26.62
C ASP A 151 2.85 4.24 -27.04
N THR A 152 1.69 4.83 -26.75
CA THR A 152 0.39 4.33 -27.15
C THR A 152 -0.21 5.22 -28.21
N VAL A 153 -0.68 4.62 -29.30
CA VAL A 153 -1.50 5.28 -30.30
C VAL A 153 -2.92 4.72 -30.26
N SER A 154 -3.93 5.57 -30.45
CA SER A 154 -5.32 5.13 -30.57
C SER A 154 -5.69 5.10 -32.05
N ILE A 155 -6.01 3.93 -32.58
CA ILE A 155 -6.43 3.73 -33.97
C ILE A 155 -7.88 3.26 -33.96
N GLU A 156 -8.81 4.06 -34.49
CA GLU A 156 -10.24 3.72 -34.53
C GLU A 156 -10.83 3.36 -33.14
N GLY A 157 -10.34 4.03 -32.09
CA GLY A 157 -10.73 3.77 -30.70
C GLY A 157 -10.08 2.54 -30.06
N VAL A 158 -9.18 1.87 -30.76
CA VAL A 158 -8.38 0.74 -30.27
C VAL A 158 -7.00 1.23 -29.86
N ARG A 159 -6.58 0.92 -28.64
CA ARG A 159 -5.25 1.26 -28.15
C ARG A 159 -4.22 0.28 -28.71
N VAL A 160 -3.22 0.81 -29.40
CA VAL A 160 -2.12 0.06 -30.02
C VAL A 160 -0.79 0.54 -29.44
N TYR A 161 0.15 -0.39 -29.23
CA TYR A 161 1.40 -0.11 -28.52
C TYR A 161 2.60 -0.20 -29.46
N ALA A 162 3.47 0.81 -29.44
CA ALA A 162 4.76 0.77 -30.11
C ALA A 162 5.75 -0.09 -29.28
N SER A 163 6.04 -1.29 -29.78
CA SER A 163 7.08 -2.25 -29.33
C SER A 163 7.33 -2.44 -27.81
N ASN A 164 6.28 -2.24 -26.99
CA ASN A 164 6.12 -2.57 -25.56
C ASN A 164 6.14 -1.35 -24.60
N PRO A 165 5.05 -1.06 -23.86
CA PRO A 165 5.05 -0.04 -22.81
C PRO A 165 6.04 -0.38 -21.69
N ASP A 166 6.90 0.57 -21.31
CA ASP A 166 7.66 0.47 -20.07
C ASP A 166 6.71 0.38 -18.86
N SER A 167 5.49 0.90 -18.98
CA SER A 167 4.43 0.75 -17.97
C SER A 167 3.04 0.95 -18.58
N ILE A 168 2.05 0.20 -18.08
CA ILE A 168 0.63 0.39 -18.41
C ILE A 168 -0.09 1.09 -17.27
N ILE A 169 -1.10 1.90 -17.56
CA ILE A 169 -2.02 2.35 -16.51
C ILE A 169 -2.97 1.18 -16.23
N ASP A 170 -2.88 0.63 -15.04
CA ASP A 170 -3.88 -0.30 -14.53
C ASP A 170 -5.20 0.45 -14.38
N GLN A 171 -6.21 0.05 -15.13
CA GLN A 171 -7.51 0.74 -15.16
C GLN A 171 -8.30 0.58 -13.86
N SER A 172 -8.00 -0.43 -13.04
CA SER A 172 -8.67 -0.66 -11.76
C SER A 172 -8.12 0.24 -10.65
N SER A 173 -6.82 0.54 -10.69
CA SER A 173 -6.14 1.34 -9.67
C SER A 173 -5.76 2.75 -10.12
N GLY A 174 -5.81 3.04 -11.42
CA GLY A 174 -5.33 4.29 -12.02
C GLY A 174 -3.81 4.47 -11.96
N LEU A 175 -3.06 3.51 -11.43
CA LEU A 175 -1.62 3.58 -11.25
C LEU A 175 -0.88 3.07 -12.48
N ARG A 176 0.27 3.69 -12.78
CA ARG A 176 1.23 3.15 -13.74
C ARG A 176 1.87 1.90 -13.12
N VAL A 177 1.61 0.74 -13.70
CA VAL A 177 2.23 -0.54 -13.36
C VAL A 177 3.29 -0.83 -14.42
N GLU A 178 4.53 -1.03 -13.99
CA GLU A 178 5.58 -1.53 -14.88
C GLU A 178 5.18 -2.95 -15.28
N LYS A 179 4.76 -3.15 -16.54
CA LYS A 179 4.36 -4.46 -17.03
C LYS A 179 5.08 -4.69 -18.34
N ARG A 180 6.20 -5.41 -18.26
CA ARG A 180 7.02 -5.73 -19.42
C ARG A 180 6.43 -6.95 -20.13
N TYR A 181 5.81 -6.72 -21.28
CA TYR A 181 5.41 -7.83 -22.17
C TYR A 181 6.65 -8.48 -22.81
N PRO A 182 6.57 -9.70 -23.36
CA PRO A 182 7.65 -10.26 -24.18
C PRO A 182 8.04 -9.25 -25.28
N VAL A 183 9.33 -8.92 -25.36
CA VAL A 183 9.86 -7.91 -26.27
C VAL A 183 10.05 -8.54 -27.65
N HIS A 184 9.44 -7.92 -28.66
CA HIS A 184 9.66 -8.25 -30.07
C HIS A 184 10.70 -7.30 -30.66
N ASP A 185 11.83 -7.84 -31.09
CA ASP A 185 12.86 -7.06 -31.79
C ASP A 185 12.49 -6.81 -33.27
N ASN A 186 11.51 -7.56 -33.80
CA ASN A 186 11.03 -7.56 -35.19
C ASN A 186 9.67 -8.30 -35.25
N PRO A 187 8.71 -7.95 -36.14
CA PRO A 187 7.45 -8.69 -36.31
C PRO A 187 7.60 -10.20 -36.62
N ASN A 188 8.78 -10.64 -37.04
CA ASN A 188 9.15 -12.01 -37.37
C ASN A 188 9.96 -12.73 -36.27
N SER A 189 10.07 -12.14 -35.07
CA SER A 189 10.70 -12.81 -33.93
C SER A 189 10.17 -12.31 -32.59
N GLY A 190 10.35 -13.10 -31.53
CA GLY A 190 9.98 -12.70 -30.17
C GLY A 190 10.80 -13.45 -29.15
N THR A 191 11.12 -12.78 -28.04
CA THR A 191 11.69 -13.44 -26.86
C THR A 191 10.57 -13.76 -25.89
N PHE A 192 10.33 -15.06 -25.67
CA PHE A 192 9.30 -15.59 -24.80
C PHE A 192 9.92 -16.18 -23.55
N ILE A 193 9.18 -16.11 -22.45
CA ILE A 193 9.52 -16.77 -21.20
C ILE A 193 8.44 -17.81 -20.93
N PHE A 194 8.85 -19.08 -20.86
CA PHE A 194 7.94 -20.20 -20.70
C PHE A 194 7.89 -20.67 -19.23
N ASP A 195 6.69 -20.91 -18.72
CA ASP A 195 6.47 -21.37 -17.34
C ASP A 195 7.17 -22.72 -17.11
N SER A 196 8.13 -22.79 -16.20
CA SER A 196 9.04 -23.95 -16.07
C SER A 196 9.20 -24.39 -14.62
N GLN A 197 8.07 -24.74 -14.00
CA GLN A 197 7.97 -25.05 -12.57
C GLN A 197 8.22 -26.52 -12.22
N ASP A 198 7.96 -27.44 -13.16
CA ASP A 198 8.16 -28.88 -12.97
C ASP A 198 9.55 -29.32 -13.41
N SER A 199 9.97 -30.52 -12.99
CA SER A 199 11.27 -31.10 -13.42
C SER A 199 11.42 -31.10 -14.95
N ILE A 200 10.31 -31.36 -15.65
CA ILE A 200 10.18 -31.37 -17.10
C ILE A 200 8.85 -30.68 -17.45
N ASN A 201 8.89 -29.64 -18.26
CA ASN A 201 7.70 -28.91 -18.69
C ASN A 201 7.58 -29.05 -20.20
N PHE A 202 6.48 -29.64 -20.67
CA PHE A 202 6.20 -29.75 -22.10
C PHE A 202 5.48 -28.50 -22.57
N HIS A 203 6.05 -27.86 -23.58
CA HIS A 203 5.54 -26.65 -24.19
C HIS A 203 5.11 -26.90 -25.63
N SER A 204 4.06 -26.21 -26.04
CA SER A 204 3.65 -26.11 -27.44
C SER A 204 3.41 -24.65 -27.77
N PHE A 205 4.21 -24.10 -28.70
CA PHE A 205 4.03 -22.75 -29.23
C PHE A 205 3.35 -22.84 -30.60
N GLN A 206 2.29 -22.06 -30.76
CA GLN A 206 1.43 -22.06 -31.95
C GLN A 206 1.46 -20.69 -32.60
N LEU A 207 1.48 -20.67 -33.93
CA LEU A 207 1.58 -19.48 -34.75
C LEU A 207 0.62 -19.58 -35.94
N ILE A 208 -0.07 -18.49 -36.24
CA ILE A 208 -0.94 -18.31 -37.40
C ILE A 208 -0.53 -17.00 -38.09
N ALA A 209 -0.42 -16.98 -39.41
CA ALA A 209 -0.26 -15.76 -40.18
C ALA A 209 -1.62 -15.25 -40.67
N ILE A 210 -1.71 -13.92 -40.85
CA ILE A 210 -2.90 -13.22 -41.34
C ILE A 210 -2.48 -12.43 -42.57
N ASP A 211 -3.17 -12.64 -43.69
CA ASP A 211 -2.91 -11.95 -44.96
C ASP A 211 -3.56 -10.55 -45.01
N ASN A 212 -3.48 -9.88 -46.16
CA ASN A 212 -4.08 -8.56 -46.40
C ASN A 212 -5.59 -8.59 -46.65
N PHE A 213 -6.20 -9.76 -46.79
CA PHE A 213 -7.65 -9.96 -46.89
C PHE A 213 -8.27 -10.51 -45.59
N GLY A 214 -7.45 -10.74 -44.57
CA GLY A 214 -7.84 -11.27 -43.26
C GLY A 214 -7.97 -12.79 -43.21
N ALA A 215 -7.55 -13.53 -44.23
CA ALA A 215 -7.52 -14.99 -44.18
C ALA A 215 -6.38 -15.47 -43.26
N LEU A 216 -6.60 -16.64 -42.65
CA LEU A 216 -5.71 -17.22 -41.67
C LEU A 216 -4.97 -18.41 -42.29
N SER A 217 -3.69 -18.54 -41.96
CA SER A 217 -2.92 -19.74 -42.29
C SER A 217 -3.36 -20.94 -41.44
N ASP A 218 -2.93 -22.13 -41.86
CA ASP A 218 -2.85 -23.27 -40.93
C ASP A 218 -1.93 -22.93 -39.74
N THR A 219 -2.16 -23.60 -38.60
CA THR A 219 -1.38 -23.36 -37.38
C THR A 219 -0.01 -24.02 -37.47
N ALA A 220 1.05 -23.23 -37.56
CA ALA A 220 2.41 -23.70 -37.36
C ALA A 220 2.64 -23.97 -35.87
N THR A 221 3.17 -25.15 -35.53
CA THR A 221 3.38 -25.56 -34.13
C THR A 221 4.82 -26.02 -33.93
N VAL A 222 5.41 -25.64 -32.79
CA VAL A 222 6.62 -26.24 -32.26
C VAL A 222 6.37 -26.79 -30.86
N GLN A 223 6.90 -27.97 -30.60
CA GLN A 223 6.95 -28.56 -29.28
C GLN A 223 8.39 -28.62 -28.75
N PHE A 224 8.55 -28.29 -27.48
CA PHE A 224 9.85 -28.36 -26.81
C PHE A 224 9.65 -28.61 -25.31
N ILE A 225 10.72 -29.01 -24.64
CA ILE A 225 10.77 -29.25 -23.21
C ILE A 225 11.67 -28.20 -22.58
N THR A 226 11.26 -27.67 -21.42
CA THR A 226 12.15 -26.91 -20.54
C THR A 226 12.35 -27.65 -19.22
N THR A 227 13.55 -27.54 -18.67
CA THR A 227 13.85 -28.01 -17.31
C THR A 227 13.41 -26.99 -16.27
N ARG A 228 13.14 -27.46 -15.05
CA ARG A 228 12.84 -26.58 -13.90
C ARG A 228 13.89 -25.50 -13.73
N VAL A 229 13.45 -24.25 -13.58
CA VAL A 229 14.33 -23.17 -13.08
C VAL A 229 14.32 -23.20 -11.55
N PRO A 230 15.46 -23.04 -10.87
CA PRO A 230 15.46 -22.89 -9.42
C PRO A 230 14.52 -21.77 -8.99
N PRO A 231 13.67 -21.99 -7.96
CA PRO A 231 12.82 -20.93 -7.44
C PRO A 231 13.66 -19.83 -6.76
N PRO A 232 13.12 -18.60 -6.64
CA PRO A 232 13.72 -17.57 -5.81
C PRO A 232 13.77 -18.01 -4.35
N THR A 233 14.67 -17.43 -3.55
CA THR A 233 14.64 -17.51 -2.09
C THR A 233 14.07 -16.21 -1.52
N THR A 234 13.18 -16.30 -0.54
CA THR A 234 12.55 -15.12 0.07
C THR A 234 12.99 -14.94 1.52
N THR A 235 13.17 -13.70 1.96
CA THR A 235 13.47 -13.34 3.36
C THR A 235 12.57 -12.20 3.80
N ILE A 236 12.00 -12.29 5.01
CA ILE A 236 11.27 -11.18 5.65
C ILE A 236 12.29 -10.28 6.33
N LEU A 237 12.30 -8.99 5.97
CA LEU A 237 13.27 -8.00 6.45
C LEU A 237 12.74 -7.24 7.67
N THR A 238 11.49 -6.77 7.61
CA THR A 238 10.85 -6.05 8.73
C THR A 238 9.44 -6.53 8.95
N TYR A 239 9.06 -6.61 10.21
CA TYR A 239 7.73 -6.98 10.69
C TYR A 239 7.51 -6.35 12.08
N PRO A 240 6.26 -6.27 12.58
CA PRO A 240 5.98 -5.79 13.93
C PRO A 240 6.70 -6.67 14.97
N GLN A 241 7.70 -6.10 15.65
CA GLN A 241 8.44 -6.80 16.73
C GLN A 241 7.67 -6.78 18.05
N GLU A 242 6.84 -5.77 18.23
CA GLU A 242 6.00 -5.57 19.40
C GLU A 242 4.54 -5.94 19.06
N GLU A 243 3.73 -6.10 20.10
CA GLU A 243 2.28 -6.20 19.99
C GLU A 243 1.73 -5.03 19.15
N GLY A 244 0.87 -5.31 18.17
CA GLY A 244 0.26 -4.30 17.31
C GLY A 244 -1.24 -4.45 17.24
N TYR A 245 -1.97 -3.34 17.11
CA TYR A 245 -3.41 -3.43 16.85
C TYR A 245 -3.70 -3.82 15.41
N VAL A 246 -4.83 -4.51 15.21
CA VAL A 246 -5.38 -4.82 13.89
C VAL A 246 -6.85 -4.43 13.80
N LEU A 247 -7.25 -3.84 12.68
CA LEU A 247 -8.64 -3.54 12.34
C LEU A 247 -9.06 -4.27 11.08
N ASP A 248 -10.36 -4.51 10.93
CA ASP A 248 -10.94 -5.13 9.74
C ASP A 248 -11.01 -4.20 8.52
N ARG A 249 -10.55 -2.97 8.65
CA ARG A 249 -10.61 -1.96 7.60
C ARG A 249 -9.45 -0.98 7.74
N TYR A 250 -9.11 -0.34 6.63
CA TYR A 250 -8.25 0.83 6.65
C TYR A 250 -9.02 2.04 7.21
N THR A 251 -8.29 2.91 7.90
CA THR A 251 -8.74 4.24 8.31
C THR A 251 -7.71 5.27 7.87
N ASP A 252 -7.98 6.56 8.07
CA ASP A 252 -7.03 7.62 7.73
C ASP A 252 -5.72 7.51 8.53
N SER A 253 -5.76 6.88 9.71
CA SER A 253 -4.60 6.67 10.58
C SER A 253 -4.12 5.22 10.67
N PHE A 254 -4.93 4.23 10.28
CA PHE A 254 -4.56 2.82 10.27
C PHE A 254 -4.48 2.27 8.84
N THR A 255 -3.25 2.01 8.40
CA THR A 255 -2.95 1.46 7.07
C THR A 255 -2.64 -0.04 7.07
N GLY A 256 -2.83 -0.72 8.21
CA GLY A 256 -2.45 -2.12 8.39
C GLY A 256 -1.05 -2.31 8.97
N LEU A 257 -0.79 -3.52 9.45
CA LEU A 257 0.54 -3.94 9.91
C LEU A 257 1.46 -4.10 8.70
N ARG A 258 2.61 -3.43 8.73
CA ARG A 258 3.54 -3.40 7.60
C ARG A 258 4.59 -4.51 7.71
N PHE A 259 4.70 -5.29 6.65
CA PHE A 259 5.75 -6.28 6.44
C PHE A 259 6.59 -5.88 5.24
N THR A 260 7.90 -6.05 5.31
CA THR A 260 8.79 -5.94 4.13
C THR A 260 9.59 -7.20 3.95
N PHE A 261 9.85 -7.55 2.69
CA PHE A 261 10.52 -8.78 2.33
C PHE A 261 11.32 -8.59 1.04
N GLN A 262 12.28 -9.48 0.82
CA GLN A 262 13.14 -9.46 -0.35
C GLN A 262 13.28 -10.87 -0.89
N GLY A 263 13.09 -11.01 -2.20
CA GLY A 263 13.44 -12.20 -2.94
C GLY A 263 14.84 -12.08 -3.54
N ASN A 264 15.55 -13.20 -3.64
CA ASN A 264 16.84 -13.33 -4.31
C ASN A 264 16.74 -14.48 -5.33
N ASP A 265 17.05 -14.17 -6.58
CA ASP A 265 17.13 -15.16 -7.66
C ASP A 265 18.25 -14.75 -8.62
N ALA A 266 19.25 -15.61 -8.73
CA ALA A 266 20.38 -15.38 -9.63
C ALA A 266 19.98 -15.48 -11.13
N ASN A 267 18.81 -16.05 -11.43
CA ASN A 267 18.42 -16.40 -12.79
C ASN A 267 17.35 -15.46 -13.38
N SER A 268 16.70 -14.62 -12.56
CA SER A 268 15.59 -13.77 -13.01
C SER A 268 15.85 -12.29 -12.79
N ARG A 269 15.08 -11.46 -13.50
CA ARG A 269 15.13 -10.00 -13.39
C ARG A 269 13.95 -9.46 -12.58
N THR A 270 12.83 -10.16 -12.61
CA THR A 270 11.60 -9.77 -11.93
C THR A 270 11.15 -10.85 -10.96
N LEU A 271 10.69 -10.40 -9.80
CA LEU A 271 10.10 -11.22 -8.76
C LEU A 271 8.75 -10.66 -8.40
N GLU A 272 7.77 -11.55 -8.27
CA GLU A 272 6.47 -11.24 -7.72
C GLU A 272 6.30 -11.99 -6.40
N TYR A 273 5.55 -11.41 -5.47
CA TYR A 273 5.35 -11.91 -4.13
C TYR A 273 3.88 -12.22 -3.88
N GLN A 274 3.64 -13.25 -3.07
CA GLN A 274 2.38 -13.52 -2.42
C GLN A 274 2.61 -13.74 -0.94
N TRP A 275 1.62 -13.38 -0.14
CA TRP A 275 1.67 -13.57 1.30
C TRP A 275 0.32 -14.07 1.82
N VAL A 276 0.35 -14.62 3.03
CA VAL A 276 -0.83 -15.07 3.77
C VAL A 276 -0.51 -15.05 5.27
N VAL A 277 -1.52 -14.79 6.09
CA VAL A 277 -1.43 -14.88 7.55
C VAL A 277 -2.09 -16.16 8.02
N ASP A 278 -1.48 -16.83 8.99
CA ASP A 278 -1.98 -18.05 9.64
C ASP A 278 -2.25 -19.19 8.65
N LYS A 279 -1.33 -19.35 7.68
CA LYS A 279 -1.39 -20.38 6.64
C LYS A 279 -1.77 -21.75 7.18
N GLU A 280 -1.25 -22.12 8.35
CA GLU A 280 -1.45 -23.41 8.99
C GLU A 280 -2.89 -23.65 9.50
N LEU A 281 -3.70 -22.59 9.61
CA LEU A 281 -5.09 -22.68 10.06
C LEU A 281 -6.10 -22.86 8.90
N TYR A 282 -5.62 -22.86 7.66
CA TYR A 282 -6.42 -23.09 6.46
C TYR A 282 -6.30 -24.53 5.97
N ASP A 283 -7.31 -24.99 5.23
CA ASP A 283 -7.19 -26.21 4.44
C ASP A 283 -6.03 -26.04 3.43
N PRO A 284 -5.11 -27.02 3.29
CA PRO A 284 -4.03 -26.95 2.31
C PRO A 284 -4.48 -26.66 0.86
N GLU A 285 -5.71 -27.02 0.51
CA GLU A 285 -6.30 -26.79 -0.81
C GLU A 285 -6.96 -25.41 -0.97
N ASP A 286 -7.21 -24.68 0.14
CA ASP A 286 -7.96 -23.41 0.17
C ASP A 286 -7.23 -22.34 1.01
N ILE A 287 -5.95 -22.13 0.72
CA ILE A 287 -5.15 -21.09 1.36
C ILE A 287 -5.37 -19.75 0.64
N PRO A 288 -5.86 -18.69 1.32
CA PRO A 288 -6.16 -17.40 0.70
C PRO A 288 -4.90 -16.55 0.52
N TRP A 289 -3.99 -17.01 -0.35
CA TRP A 289 -2.84 -16.20 -0.75
C TRP A 289 -3.28 -14.87 -1.35
N SER A 290 -2.57 -13.79 -1.01
CA SER A 290 -2.73 -12.49 -1.68
C SER A 290 -2.60 -12.62 -3.19
N GLN A 291 -3.00 -11.61 -3.96
CA GLN A 291 -2.63 -11.55 -5.37
C GLN A 291 -1.11 -11.41 -5.53
N TRP A 292 -0.57 -11.93 -6.63
CA TRP A 292 0.83 -11.73 -7.00
C TRP A 292 1.11 -10.24 -7.23
N SER A 293 2.19 -9.74 -6.64
CA SER A 293 2.60 -8.34 -6.77
C SER A 293 4.12 -8.19 -6.77
N GLU A 294 4.68 -7.31 -7.60
CA GLU A 294 6.12 -6.98 -7.56
C GLU A 294 6.52 -6.16 -6.32
N ARG A 295 5.54 -5.73 -5.51
CA ARG A 295 5.80 -4.92 -4.32
C ARG A 295 6.51 -5.75 -3.23
N PRO A 296 7.67 -5.31 -2.72
CA PRO A 296 8.43 -6.02 -1.68
C PRO A 296 7.88 -5.74 -0.26
N TYR A 297 6.58 -5.49 -0.14
CA TYR A 297 5.93 -5.20 1.12
C TYR A 297 4.45 -5.57 1.11
N ALA A 298 3.89 -5.78 2.31
CA ALA A 298 2.48 -6.03 2.55
C ALA A 298 1.95 -5.15 3.68
N PHE A 299 0.66 -4.83 3.60
CA PHE A 299 -0.10 -4.20 4.68
C PHE A 299 -1.24 -5.13 5.07
N VAL A 300 -1.18 -5.63 6.29
CA VAL A 300 -2.07 -6.68 6.80
C VAL A 300 -3.13 -6.06 7.72
N THR A 301 -4.38 -6.41 7.49
CA THR A 301 -5.57 -6.02 8.26
C THR A 301 -6.24 -7.24 8.87
N ALA A 302 -7.13 -7.07 9.85
CA ALA A 302 -7.83 -8.17 10.50
C ALA A 302 -8.63 -9.08 9.53
N ARG A 303 -8.95 -8.61 8.31
CA ARG A 303 -9.60 -9.43 7.26
C ARG A 303 -8.69 -10.50 6.66
N ASP A 304 -7.38 -10.32 6.81
CA ASP A 304 -6.38 -11.23 6.24
C ASP A 304 -6.07 -12.42 7.18
N PHE A 305 -6.61 -12.40 8.40
CA PHE A 305 -6.42 -13.41 9.44
C PHE A 305 -7.52 -14.45 9.39
N LYS A 306 -7.19 -15.71 9.72
CA LYS A 306 -8.22 -16.75 9.89
C LYS A 306 -9.07 -16.49 11.13
N ASP A 307 -8.41 -16.14 12.22
CA ASP A 307 -9.02 -15.72 13.48
C ASP A 307 -8.34 -14.42 13.94
N PRO A 308 -8.89 -13.25 13.65
CA PRO A 308 -8.29 -11.98 14.05
C PRO A 308 -8.27 -11.74 15.57
N TYR A 309 -8.93 -12.60 16.36
CA TYR A 309 -8.98 -12.47 17.82
C TYR A 309 -7.90 -13.29 18.53
N ALA A 310 -7.16 -14.13 17.81
CA ALA A 310 -5.99 -14.79 18.36
C ALA A 310 -4.91 -13.76 18.70
N TYR A 311 -4.06 -14.10 19.69
CA TYR A 311 -2.97 -13.21 20.11
C TYR A 311 -1.72 -13.36 19.25
N GLU A 312 -1.38 -14.60 18.91
CA GLU A 312 -0.18 -14.97 18.16
C GLU A 312 -0.57 -15.37 16.74
N HIS A 313 0.19 -14.89 15.76
CA HIS A 313 -0.02 -15.14 14.34
C HIS A 313 1.28 -15.43 13.61
N LYS A 314 1.18 -16.06 12.44
CA LYS A 314 2.32 -16.25 11.54
C LYS A 314 2.09 -15.65 10.18
N PHE A 315 3.01 -14.80 9.76
CA PHE A 315 3.03 -14.22 8.42
C PHE A 315 3.93 -15.06 7.52
N TYR A 316 3.41 -15.46 6.36
CA TYR A 316 4.15 -16.21 5.35
C TYR A 316 4.28 -15.37 4.08
N VAL A 317 5.45 -15.42 3.45
CA VAL A 317 5.65 -14.85 2.11
C VAL A 317 6.32 -15.89 1.21
N ARG A 318 5.99 -15.83 -0.07
CA ARG A 318 6.68 -16.58 -1.14
C ARG A 318 6.89 -15.67 -2.33
N ALA A 319 8.01 -15.85 -3.02
CA ALA A 319 8.25 -15.22 -4.30
C ALA A 319 8.04 -16.21 -5.45
N ARG A 320 7.71 -15.70 -6.63
CA ARG A 320 7.88 -16.40 -7.90
C ARG A 320 8.77 -15.56 -8.81
N ASN A 321 9.55 -16.24 -9.63
CA ASN A 321 10.33 -15.56 -10.66
C ASN A 321 9.58 -15.47 -11.99
N GLU A 322 10.17 -14.78 -12.94
CA GLU A 322 9.66 -14.62 -14.31
C GLU A 322 9.41 -15.95 -15.06
N PHE A 323 9.94 -17.07 -14.57
CA PHE A 323 9.77 -18.41 -15.13
C PHE A 323 8.64 -19.21 -14.45
N GLY A 324 7.85 -18.57 -13.58
CA GLY A 324 6.77 -19.22 -12.85
C GLY A 324 7.24 -20.15 -11.74
N SER A 325 8.55 -20.23 -11.47
CA SER A 325 9.07 -21.06 -10.38
C SER A 325 8.80 -20.36 -9.05
N ILE A 326 7.99 -21.01 -8.22
CA ILE A 326 7.56 -20.47 -6.94
C ILE A 326 8.44 -21.03 -5.81
N ASP A 327 8.79 -20.18 -4.86
CA ASP A 327 9.29 -20.51 -3.52
C ASP A 327 8.20 -21.26 -2.71
N THR A 328 7.89 -22.47 -3.17
CA THR A 328 6.88 -23.39 -2.59
C THR A 328 7.55 -24.47 -1.75
N LEU A 329 8.79 -24.78 -2.09
CA LEU A 329 9.66 -25.68 -1.38
C LEU A 329 10.48 -24.80 -0.46
N GLY A 330 9.97 -24.50 0.74
CA GLY A 330 10.82 -23.91 1.77
C GLY A 330 12.12 -24.71 1.77
N TYR A 331 13.26 -24.01 1.57
CA TYR A 331 14.48 -24.68 1.19
C TYR A 331 14.78 -25.76 2.22
N TYR A 332 14.87 -27.01 1.77
CA TYR A 332 15.20 -28.12 2.64
C TYR A 332 16.65 -27.96 3.08
N VAL A 333 16.86 -27.37 4.25
CA VAL A 333 18.19 -27.37 4.86
C VAL A 333 18.34 -28.68 5.60
N ALA A 334 19.39 -29.44 5.27
CA ALA A 334 19.79 -30.60 6.05
C ALA A 334 20.10 -30.15 7.48
N VAL A 335 19.19 -30.43 8.43
CA VAL A 335 19.33 -30.03 9.85
C VAL A 335 20.15 -31.05 10.62
N GLN A 336 20.07 -32.31 10.21
CA GLN A 336 20.83 -33.39 10.80
C GLN A 336 21.49 -34.19 9.70
N ARG A 337 22.77 -34.49 9.93
CA ARG A 337 23.49 -35.52 9.21
C ARG A 337 23.81 -36.64 10.20
N ASP A 338 23.78 -37.88 9.75
CA ASP A 338 24.32 -38.99 10.53
C ASP A 338 25.85 -38.86 10.67
N ASP A 339 26.45 -39.74 11.47
CA ASP A 339 27.92 -39.79 11.67
C ASP A 339 28.70 -40.03 10.37
N ASN A 340 28.03 -40.47 9.29
CA ASN A 340 28.61 -40.69 7.96
C ASN A 340 28.43 -39.49 7.02
N GLY A 341 27.80 -38.41 7.48
CA GLY A 341 27.54 -37.20 6.70
C GLY A 341 26.31 -37.27 5.79
N ASN A 342 25.50 -38.33 5.86
CA ASN A 342 24.24 -38.44 5.11
C ASN A 342 23.16 -37.60 5.77
N VAL A 343 22.35 -36.91 4.97
CA VAL A 343 21.23 -36.11 5.48
C VAL A 343 20.14 -37.04 6.04
N THR A 344 19.79 -36.91 7.32
CA THR A 344 18.77 -37.71 7.99
C THR A 344 17.47 -36.95 8.26
N SER A 345 17.51 -35.62 8.24
CA SER A 345 16.32 -34.78 8.31
C SER A 345 16.49 -33.49 7.53
N TYR A 346 15.39 -32.99 6.99
CA TYR A 346 15.32 -31.70 6.32
C TYR A 346 14.39 -30.78 7.11
N ASP A 347 14.83 -29.55 7.39
CA ASP A 347 13.98 -28.48 7.89
C ASP A 347 13.49 -27.69 6.69
N THR A 348 12.21 -27.36 6.68
CA THR A 348 11.61 -26.56 5.61
C THR A 348 11.76 -25.11 6.03
N ILE A 349 12.81 -24.42 5.60
CA ILE A 349 12.95 -22.99 5.86
C ILE A 349 11.92 -22.26 5.00
N ARG A 350 10.80 -21.88 5.61
CA ARG A 350 9.80 -20.99 5.01
C ARG A 350 10.12 -19.57 5.43
N ALA A 351 10.01 -18.62 4.50
CA ALA A 351 10.03 -17.20 4.85
C ALA A 351 8.77 -16.86 5.66
N ASN A 352 8.87 -17.02 6.98
CA ASN A 352 7.79 -16.75 7.91
C ASN A 352 8.32 -16.10 9.18
N VAL A 353 7.45 -15.33 9.83
CA VAL A 353 7.71 -14.70 11.13
C VAL A 353 6.49 -14.85 12.02
N THR A 354 6.71 -15.02 13.32
CA THR A 354 5.66 -14.97 14.33
C THR A 354 5.55 -13.55 14.87
N PHE A 355 4.32 -13.05 15.02
CA PHE A 355 4.05 -11.72 15.53
C PHE A 355 2.78 -11.72 16.38
N HIS A 356 2.61 -10.69 17.20
CA HIS A 356 1.49 -10.61 18.14
C HIS A 356 0.55 -9.47 17.77
N THR A 357 -0.75 -9.73 17.80
CA THR A 357 -1.75 -8.72 17.54
C THR A 357 -2.83 -8.63 18.60
N VAL A 358 -3.49 -7.48 18.61
CA VAL A 358 -4.68 -7.23 19.41
C VAL A 358 -5.77 -6.72 18.49
N TYR A 359 -6.88 -7.43 18.43
CA TYR A 359 -8.12 -6.87 17.91
C TYR A 359 -8.81 -6.09 19.06
N PRO A 360 -8.94 -4.76 18.96
CA PRO A 360 -9.54 -3.96 20.03
C PRO A 360 -11.00 -4.36 20.26
N GLU A 361 -11.36 -4.67 21.52
CA GLU A 361 -12.73 -5.02 21.91
C GLU A 361 -13.71 -3.91 21.50
N PHE A 362 -13.30 -2.65 21.62
CA PHE A 362 -14.16 -1.52 21.28
C PHE A 362 -14.51 -1.41 19.79
N ALA A 363 -13.76 -2.09 18.91
CA ALA A 363 -14.09 -2.16 17.49
C ALA A 363 -15.07 -3.30 17.17
N LYS A 364 -15.33 -4.23 18.11
CA LYS A 364 -16.24 -5.35 17.88
C LYS A 364 -17.70 -4.88 17.79
N PRO A 365 -18.50 -5.45 16.88
CA PRO A 365 -19.93 -5.16 16.81
C PRO A 365 -20.63 -5.43 18.16
N GLY A 366 -21.46 -4.50 18.61
CA GLY A 366 -22.22 -4.63 19.85
C GLY A 366 -21.43 -4.35 21.13
N TYR A 367 -20.16 -3.91 21.02
CA TYR A 367 -19.39 -3.48 22.18
C TYR A 367 -20.11 -2.36 22.95
N GLN A 368 -20.20 -2.53 24.27
CA GLN A 368 -20.73 -1.50 25.17
C GLN A 368 -19.60 -0.52 25.47
N LYS A 369 -19.76 0.76 25.10
CA LYS A 369 -18.76 1.80 25.35
C LYS A 369 -18.33 1.80 26.84
N ARG A 370 -17.03 1.75 27.09
CA ARG A 370 -16.43 1.83 28.44
C ARG A 370 -15.27 2.82 28.42
N THR A 371 -15.10 3.51 29.55
CA THR A 371 -14.00 4.44 29.75
C THR A 371 -12.97 3.88 30.73
N LEU A 372 -11.68 4.05 30.44
CA LEU A 372 -10.61 3.82 31.42
C LEU A 372 -10.21 5.15 32.04
N LEU A 373 -10.42 5.30 33.35
CA LEU A 373 -9.88 6.39 34.14
C LEU A 373 -8.47 6.01 34.62
N LEU A 374 -7.45 6.67 34.06
CA LEU A 374 -6.05 6.33 34.23
C LEU A 374 -5.31 7.43 35.01
N ASN A 375 -4.94 7.12 36.27
CA ASN A 375 -4.12 8.00 37.09
C ASN A 375 -2.63 7.84 36.73
N ASN A 376 -2.05 8.85 36.10
CA ASN A 376 -0.62 8.97 35.80
C ASN A 376 0.06 10.10 36.59
N SER A 377 -0.51 10.46 37.74
CA SER A 377 0.09 11.41 38.68
C SER A 377 1.29 10.78 39.39
N PHE A 378 2.20 11.63 39.89
CA PHE A 378 3.34 11.17 40.68
C PHE A 378 2.96 11.02 42.16
N GLU A 379 3.38 9.92 42.79
CA GLU A 379 3.23 9.77 44.24
C GLU A 379 4.28 10.63 44.94
N TYR A 380 3.84 11.58 45.76
CA TYR A 380 4.77 12.34 46.58
C TYR A 380 5.32 11.44 47.70
N TYR A 381 6.54 10.92 47.52
CA TYR A 381 7.22 10.03 48.48
C TYR A 381 7.67 10.71 49.79
N ASP A 382 7.38 11.99 50.01
CA ASP A 382 7.75 12.63 51.28
C ASP A 382 6.72 12.22 52.35
N THR A 383 7.14 11.28 53.18
CA THR A 383 6.27 10.33 53.87
C THR A 383 5.51 10.91 55.06
N ASP A 384 5.66 12.18 55.45
CA ASP A 384 4.91 12.67 56.64
C ASP A 384 4.70 14.20 56.79
N THR A 385 5.25 15.09 55.96
CA THR A 385 5.26 16.54 56.32
C THR A 385 4.51 17.53 55.43
N ASN A 386 4.14 17.18 54.19
CA ASN A 386 3.47 18.11 53.26
C ASN A 386 2.18 17.57 52.64
N VAL A 387 1.51 16.60 53.28
CA VAL A 387 0.19 16.14 52.82
C VAL A 387 -0.85 17.22 53.12
N GLY A 388 -1.45 17.77 52.07
CA GLY A 388 -2.47 18.81 52.19
C GLY A 388 -3.27 18.98 50.90
N PRO A 389 -4.26 19.88 50.89
CA PRO A 389 -5.07 20.13 49.70
C PRO A 389 -4.26 20.49 48.45
N ALA A 390 -3.08 21.12 48.62
CA ALA A 390 -2.16 21.48 47.54
C ALA A 390 -1.27 20.36 47.04
N HIS A 391 -1.14 19.27 47.81
CA HIS A 391 -0.31 18.11 47.50
C HIS A 391 -1.10 16.83 47.89
N PRO A 392 -2.16 16.50 47.14
CA PRO A 392 -3.04 15.39 47.50
C PRO A 392 -2.33 14.04 47.40
N THR A 393 -2.70 13.11 48.27
CA THR A 393 -2.32 11.69 48.12
C THR A 393 -3.00 11.08 46.89
N PHE A 394 -2.52 9.93 46.42
CA PHE A 394 -3.24 9.15 45.41
C PHE A 394 -4.65 8.80 45.85
N ALA A 395 -4.86 8.42 47.11
CA ALA A 395 -6.20 8.11 47.61
C ALA A 395 -7.15 9.33 47.49
N THR A 396 -6.67 10.52 47.87
CA THR A 396 -7.42 11.78 47.73
C THR A 396 -7.74 12.09 46.27
N LEU A 397 -6.74 11.97 45.40
CA LEU A 397 -6.88 12.30 43.98
C LEU A 397 -7.81 11.31 43.26
N ASN A 398 -7.68 10.01 43.57
CA ASN A 398 -8.53 8.96 43.02
C ASN A 398 -9.98 9.16 43.44
N ALA A 399 -10.22 9.41 44.74
CA ALA A 399 -11.56 9.67 45.25
C ALA A 399 -12.19 10.90 44.56
N TYR A 400 -11.42 11.98 44.38
CA TYR A 400 -11.90 13.17 43.68
C TYR A 400 -12.27 12.87 42.21
N TRP A 401 -11.41 12.18 41.47
CA TRP A 401 -11.66 11.87 40.06
C TRP A 401 -12.83 10.91 39.87
N GLN A 402 -12.98 9.92 40.75
CA GLN A 402 -14.14 9.03 40.75
C GLN A 402 -15.44 9.82 41.02
N GLU A 403 -15.42 10.72 42.01
CA GLU A 403 -16.57 11.56 42.36
C GLU A 403 -16.99 12.47 41.19
N ILE A 404 -16.06 13.17 40.53
CA ILE A 404 -16.43 14.03 39.40
C ILE A 404 -16.84 13.23 38.15
N MET A 405 -16.31 12.01 37.95
CA MET A 405 -16.77 11.12 36.88
C MET A 405 -18.21 10.66 37.14
N ASP A 406 -18.52 10.27 38.37
CA ASP A 406 -19.88 9.88 38.78
C ASP A 406 -20.86 11.05 38.61
N GLU A 407 -20.51 12.25 39.08
CA GLU A 407 -21.31 13.47 38.91
C GLU A 407 -21.46 13.90 37.44
N ALA A 408 -20.48 13.57 36.58
CA ALA A 408 -20.56 13.75 35.13
C ALA A 408 -21.43 12.69 34.44
N GLY A 409 -22.01 11.73 35.17
CA GLY A 409 -22.92 10.71 34.64
C GLY A 409 -22.23 9.42 34.18
N MET A 410 -20.99 9.19 34.62
CA MET A 410 -20.21 8.00 34.29
C MET A 410 -20.30 6.88 35.32
N SER A 411 -21.17 6.99 36.32
CA SER A 411 -21.29 5.97 37.36
C SER A 411 -21.59 4.57 36.78
N GLY A 412 -20.71 3.61 37.09
CA GLY A 412 -20.75 2.25 36.56
C GLY A 412 -20.30 2.08 35.09
N LYS A 413 -19.80 3.14 34.44
CA LYS A 413 -19.39 3.13 33.01
C LYS A 413 -17.88 3.24 32.79
N TYR A 414 -17.09 3.31 33.86
CA TYR A 414 -15.63 3.37 33.76
C TYR A 414 -14.95 2.38 34.70
N ASP A 415 -13.76 1.94 34.31
CA ASP A 415 -12.81 1.26 35.19
C ASP A 415 -11.74 2.25 35.63
N PHE A 416 -11.17 2.02 36.82
CA PHE A 416 -10.13 2.87 37.39
C PHE A 416 -8.80 2.13 37.49
N ARG A 417 -7.70 2.78 37.10
CA ARG A 417 -6.35 2.22 37.22
C ARG A 417 -5.31 3.28 37.57
N ILE A 418 -4.36 2.88 38.41
CA ILE A 418 -3.17 3.67 38.75
C ILE A 418 -2.01 3.16 37.88
N THR A 419 -1.23 4.08 37.30
CA THR A 419 0.01 3.74 36.61
C THR A 419 1.21 4.01 37.51
N THR A 420 2.02 2.99 37.67
CA THR A 420 3.38 3.07 38.20
C THR A 420 4.38 2.94 37.05
N LYS A 421 5.68 2.96 37.35
CA LYS A 421 6.76 2.82 36.36
C LYS A 421 6.51 1.69 35.37
N ASP A 422 6.18 0.53 35.92
CA ASP A 422 6.14 -0.75 35.21
C ASP A 422 4.71 -1.23 34.92
N SER A 423 3.68 -0.44 35.24
CA SER A 423 2.28 -0.90 35.18
C SER A 423 1.38 -0.12 34.22
N PHE A 424 1.96 0.69 33.34
CA PHE A 424 1.20 1.32 32.26
C PHE A 424 0.50 0.25 31.41
N PRO A 425 -0.79 0.42 31.05
CA PRO A 425 -1.54 -0.60 30.34
C PRO A 425 -0.86 -1.12 29.05
N THR A 426 -1.01 -2.41 28.77
CA THR A 426 -0.64 -3.01 27.48
C THR A 426 -1.64 -2.61 26.38
N LEU A 427 -1.34 -2.87 25.10
CA LEU A 427 -2.33 -2.59 24.04
C LEU A 427 -3.58 -3.45 24.22
N LEU A 428 -3.43 -4.72 24.60
CA LEU A 428 -4.58 -5.57 24.98
C LEU A 428 -5.47 -4.91 26.04
N GLN A 429 -4.88 -4.30 27.07
CA GLN A 429 -5.62 -3.64 28.14
C GLN A 429 -6.26 -2.33 27.68
N LEU A 430 -5.59 -1.53 26.85
CA LEU A 430 -6.14 -0.29 26.29
C LEU A 430 -7.27 -0.58 25.29
N GLY A 431 -7.11 -1.60 24.45
CA GLY A 431 -8.10 -2.05 23.46
C GLY A 431 -9.42 -2.54 24.06
N ALA A 432 -9.48 -2.74 25.38
CA ALA A 432 -10.70 -3.07 26.10
C ALA A 432 -11.62 -1.87 26.36
N TYR A 433 -11.21 -0.64 26.04
CA TYR A 433 -11.93 0.61 26.32
C TYR A 433 -12.06 1.47 25.07
N SER A 434 -13.23 2.07 24.84
CA SER A 434 -13.44 3.00 23.73
C SER A 434 -12.86 4.40 23.99
N SER A 435 -12.64 4.72 25.27
CA SER A 435 -12.21 6.04 25.73
C SER A 435 -11.27 5.91 26.93
N ILE A 436 -10.29 6.80 27.01
CA ILE A 436 -9.37 6.93 28.15
C ILE A 436 -9.47 8.34 28.69
N VAL A 437 -9.71 8.47 29.99
CA VAL A 437 -9.51 9.72 30.73
C VAL A 437 -8.20 9.58 31.49
N LEU A 438 -7.15 10.21 30.96
CA LEU A 438 -5.83 10.23 31.56
C LEU A 438 -5.70 11.50 32.41
N PHE A 439 -5.26 11.35 33.65
CA PHE A 439 -4.95 12.51 34.49
C PHE A 439 -3.57 12.44 35.14
N ALA A 440 -2.90 13.59 35.21
CA ALA A 440 -1.59 13.76 35.83
C ALA A 440 -1.55 15.10 36.59
N ASP A 441 -2.33 15.17 37.66
CA ASP A 441 -2.62 16.43 38.36
C ASP A 441 -1.51 16.84 39.34
N VAL A 442 -0.72 15.88 39.81
CA VAL A 442 0.38 16.12 40.75
C VAL A 442 1.71 15.75 40.10
N THR A 443 2.55 16.77 39.86
CA THR A 443 3.88 16.62 39.26
C THR A 443 4.86 17.65 39.87
N ASP A 444 5.32 17.47 41.11
CA ASP A 444 6.28 18.40 41.78
C ASP A 444 7.72 18.29 41.23
N GLN A 445 7.87 18.13 39.92
CA GLN A 445 9.07 17.54 39.34
C GLN A 445 9.92 18.50 38.52
N VAL A 446 9.43 19.66 38.08
CA VAL A 446 10.29 20.57 37.28
C VAL A 446 11.51 21.05 38.09
N GLY A 447 11.37 21.20 39.41
CA GLY A 447 12.48 21.56 40.30
C GLY A 447 13.48 20.43 40.61
N ARG A 448 13.06 19.16 40.59
CA ARG A 448 13.91 18.02 41.01
C ARG A 448 14.62 17.31 39.84
N TRP A 449 14.11 17.39 38.61
CA TRP A 449 14.72 16.73 37.44
C TRP A 449 16.09 17.31 37.06
N PHE A 450 16.28 18.62 37.21
CA PHE A 450 17.59 19.23 37.01
C PHE A 450 18.64 18.78 38.04
N ARG A 451 18.22 18.13 39.13
CA ARG A 451 19.12 17.71 40.22
C ARG A 451 19.41 16.21 40.25
N ASN A 452 18.63 15.36 39.58
CA ASN A 452 18.89 13.92 39.62
C ASN A 452 18.38 13.20 38.35
N PRO A 453 19.27 12.82 37.41
CA PRO A 453 18.91 12.07 36.20
C PRO A 453 18.45 10.63 36.48
N ASP A 454 18.64 10.11 37.70
CA ASP A 454 18.17 8.79 38.11
C ASP A 454 16.72 8.79 38.63
N HIS A 455 16.07 9.96 38.71
CA HIS A 455 14.67 10.01 39.15
C HIS A 455 13.72 9.46 38.09
N ASP A 456 12.83 8.61 38.60
CA ASP A 456 11.96 7.69 37.92
C ASP A 456 11.12 8.33 36.78
N THR A 457 11.37 7.89 35.53
CA THR A 457 10.58 8.20 34.32
C THR A 457 9.19 7.54 34.35
N SER A 458 8.68 7.17 35.51
CA SER A 458 7.48 6.36 35.65
C SER A 458 6.19 7.04 35.21
N THR A 459 6.09 8.35 35.41
CA THR A 459 4.96 9.18 34.97
C THR A 459 5.16 9.76 33.58
N SER A 460 6.34 9.53 33.00
CA SER A 460 6.67 9.96 31.65
C SER A 460 5.95 9.12 30.62
N LEU A 461 5.16 9.75 29.75
CA LEU A 461 4.52 9.09 28.60
C LEU A 461 5.47 9.00 27.38
N VAL A 462 6.77 8.95 27.61
CA VAL A 462 7.77 8.82 26.55
C VAL A 462 8.01 7.36 26.16
N GLY A 463 8.61 7.17 24.99
CA GLY A 463 8.96 5.86 24.48
C GLY A 463 7.73 4.98 24.31
N SER A 464 7.78 3.76 24.84
CA SER A 464 6.73 2.76 24.61
C SER A 464 5.34 3.16 25.11
N LYS A 465 5.22 3.99 26.15
CA LYS A 465 3.91 4.45 26.66
C LYS A 465 3.23 5.39 25.68
N GLY A 466 3.98 6.35 25.13
CA GLY A 466 3.52 7.27 24.10
C GLY A 466 3.13 6.53 22.82
N THR A 467 4.00 5.63 22.35
CA THR A 467 3.72 4.75 21.21
C THR A 467 2.43 3.95 21.38
N ARG A 468 2.13 3.45 22.60
CA ARG A 468 0.88 2.71 22.87
C ARG A 468 -0.36 3.59 22.80
N LEU A 469 -0.32 4.79 23.37
CA LEU A 469 -1.42 5.75 23.29
C LEU A 469 -1.66 6.22 21.85
N THR A 470 -0.59 6.49 21.11
CA THR A 470 -0.66 6.82 19.68
C THR A 470 -1.28 5.69 18.88
N SER A 471 -0.81 4.46 19.08
CA SER A 471 -1.37 3.27 18.43
C SER A 471 -2.84 3.07 18.75
N TYR A 472 -3.24 3.29 20.01
CA TYR A 472 -4.62 3.24 20.48
C TYR A 472 -5.50 4.30 19.79
N CYS A 473 -5.01 5.53 19.63
CA CYS A 473 -5.76 6.56 18.91
C CYS A 473 -5.86 6.23 17.41
N TYR A 474 -4.80 5.70 16.79
CA TYR A 474 -4.81 5.40 15.35
C TYR A 474 -5.81 4.32 14.93
N ILE A 475 -6.25 3.47 15.86
CA ILE A 475 -7.32 2.50 15.64
C ILE A 475 -8.71 2.97 16.12
N GLY A 476 -8.82 4.25 16.49
CA GLY A 476 -10.08 4.91 16.83
C GLY A 476 -10.40 5.04 18.31
N GLY A 477 -9.43 4.71 19.17
CA GLY A 477 -9.53 4.99 20.60
C GLY A 477 -9.57 6.49 20.88
N ARG A 478 -10.33 6.91 21.89
CA ARG A 478 -10.52 8.33 22.24
C ARG A 478 -9.82 8.68 23.54
N ILE A 479 -9.31 9.91 23.66
CA ILE A 479 -8.56 10.32 24.86
C ILE A 479 -8.97 11.70 25.37
N ILE A 480 -9.19 11.82 26.67
CA ILE A 480 -9.21 13.08 27.41
C ILE A 480 -7.97 13.08 28.30
N TRP A 481 -7.20 14.16 28.26
CA TRP A 481 -6.00 14.32 29.07
C TRP A 481 -6.08 15.60 29.88
N SER A 482 -6.19 15.49 31.20
CA SER A 482 -6.02 16.61 32.13
C SER A 482 -4.67 16.50 32.86
N ALA A 483 -3.84 17.53 32.81
CA ALA A 483 -2.56 17.47 33.50
C ALA A 483 -2.02 18.83 33.92
N LYS A 484 -1.23 18.79 34.99
CA LYS A 484 -0.41 19.91 35.46
C LYS A 484 0.88 20.06 34.67
N ASN A 485 1.50 18.97 34.17
CA ASN A 485 2.77 19.04 33.45
C ASN A 485 2.77 18.22 32.16
N LEU A 486 2.91 18.91 31.02
CA LEU A 486 2.81 18.34 29.68
C LEU A 486 4.16 18.05 29.02
N ALA A 487 5.13 18.98 29.09
CA ALA A 487 6.07 19.10 27.97
C ALA A 487 7.48 18.53 28.17
N LEU A 488 7.91 18.16 29.38
CA LEU A 488 9.18 17.41 29.45
C LEU A 488 9.08 16.05 28.73
N ASN A 489 7.86 15.52 28.58
CA ASN A 489 7.62 14.21 27.99
C ASN A 489 7.17 14.29 26.51
N LEU A 490 6.24 15.19 26.15
CA LEU A 490 5.74 15.29 24.77
C LEU A 490 6.75 15.83 23.74
N ASN A 491 7.85 16.45 24.16
CA ASN A 491 8.90 16.88 23.21
C ASN A 491 9.64 15.71 22.57
N THR A 492 9.61 14.53 23.19
CA THR A 492 10.31 13.33 22.69
C THR A 492 9.43 12.45 21.80
N ASP A 493 8.10 12.53 21.97
CA ASP A 493 7.13 11.83 21.12
C ASP A 493 6.33 12.84 20.29
N ALA A 494 6.93 13.24 19.16
CA ALA A 494 6.32 14.18 18.24
C ALA A 494 5.00 13.67 17.67
N ASP A 495 4.81 12.35 17.56
CA ASP A 495 3.62 11.76 16.96
C ASP A 495 2.41 11.92 17.90
N LEU A 496 2.56 11.53 19.18
CA LEU A 496 1.52 11.75 20.19
C LEU A 496 1.18 13.24 20.33
N ARG A 497 2.20 14.12 20.41
CA ARG A 497 1.99 15.55 20.60
C ARG A 497 1.31 16.21 19.40
N THR A 498 1.86 16.03 18.20
CA THR A 498 1.44 16.81 17.03
C THR A 498 0.31 16.15 16.25
N ARG A 499 0.28 14.81 16.19
CA ARG A 499 -0.71 14.07 15.39
C ARG A 499 -1.89 13.59 16.18
N VAL A 500 -1.72 13.25 17.45
CA VAL A 500 -2.85 12.85 18.31
C VAL A 500 -3.43 14.07 19.00
N LEU A 501 -2.64 14.79 19.80
CA LEU A 501 -3.16 15.90 20.62
C LEU A 501 -3.29 17.23 19.86
N HIS A 502 -2.77 17.30 18.63
CA HIS A 502 -2.79 18.52 17.82
C HIS A 502 -2.13 19.73 18.50
N ILE A 503 -0.98 19.51 19.17
CA ILE A 503 -0.18 20.54 19.83
C ILE A 503 1.13 20.80 19.06
N GLN A 504 1.32 22.00 18.54
CA GLN A 504 2.56 22.44 17.87
C GLN A 504 3.68 22.74 18.85
N GLY A 505 3.35 23.45 19.91
CA GLY A 505 4.29 24.05 20.84
C GLY A 505 3.66 24.27 22.19
N THR A 506 4.52 24.39 23.20
CA THR A 506 4.11 24.44 24.60
C THR A 506 4.92 25.49 25.35
N GLN A 507 4.30 26.22 26.27
CA GLN A 507 4.99 27.13 27.19
C GLN A 507 4.44 26.96 28.60
N GLN A 508 5.29 27.04 29.61
CA GLN A 508 4.89 26.79 31.00
C GLN A 508 4.76 28.08 31.80
N ASP A 509 3.72 28.18 32.63
CA ASP A 509 3.61 29.17 33.70
C ASP A 509 4.34 28.69 34.96
N LEU A 510 5.55 29.20 35.21
CA LEU A 510 6.27 28.86 36.44
C LEU A 510 5.91 29.77 37.63
N LEU A 511 5.19 30.87 37.41
CA LEU A 511 4.98 31.90 38.43
C LEU A 511 3.68 31.74 39.21
N GLY A 512 2.75 30.91 38.73
CA GLY A 512 1.49 30.66 39.44
C GLY A 512 0.49 31.78 39.24
N GLY A 513 0.37 32.24 38.00
CA GLY A 513 -0.60 33.26 37.63
C GLY A 513 -1.90 32.69 37.07
N PHE A 514 -1.98 31.39 36.76
CA PHE A 514 -3.24 30.75 36.36
C PHE A 514 -4.29 30.81 37.48
N ILE A 515 -5.35 31.58 37.28
CA ILE A 515 -6.49 31.70 38.23
C ILE A 515 -7.77 31.07 37.68
N GLY A 516 -7.74 30.59 36.44
CA GLY A 516 -8.86 29.95 35.76
C GLY A 516 -8.66 29.95 34.24
N ALA A 517 -9.71 29.59 33.52
CA ALA A 517 -9.74 29.65 32.07
C ALA A 517 -11.15 29.98 31.57
N LYS A 518 -11.21 30.72 30.47
CA LYS A 518 -12.44 31.00 29.74
C LYS A 518 -12.73 29.87 28.76
N GLY A 519 -13.94 29.32 28.81
CA GLY A 519 -14.40 28.23 27.95
C GLY A 519 -14.86 28.70 26.57
N TYR A 520 -14.68 27.85 25.57
CA TYR A 520 -15.14 28.01 24.19
C TYR A 520 -15.87 26.75 23.73
N GLU A 521 -16.57 26.77 22.59
CA GLU A 521 -17.24 25.57 22.04
C GLU A 521 -18.22 24.86 23.00
N GLY A 522 -18.84 25.64 23.90
CA GLY A 522 -19.77 25.13 24.91
C GLY A 522 -19.12 24.64 26.21
N TYR A 523 -17.79 24.70 26.33
CA TYR A 523 -17.11 24.48 27.60
C TYR A 523 -17.42 25.61 28.59
N PRO A 524 -17.60 25.30 29.90
CA PRO A 524 -17.83 26.31 30.92
C PRO A 524 -16.55 27.09 31.21
N ASP A 525 -16.70 28.32 31.70
CA ASP A 525 -15.59 28.99 32.37
C ASP A 525 -15.21 28.23 33.65
N VAL A 526 -13.91 28.18 33.94
CA VAL A 526 -13.37 27.50 35.11
C VAL A 526 -12.51 28.45 35.93
N SER A 527 -12.52 28.24 37.24
CA SER A 527 -11.78 28.99 38.24
C SER A 527 -11.00 28.04 39.13
N VAL A 528 -9.82 28.47 39.53
CA VAL A 528 -9.01 27.72 40.49
C VAL A 528 -9.70 27.70 41.87
N ASP A 529 -9.66 26.55 42.52
CA ASP A 529 -10.07 26.37 43.91
C ASP A 529 -8.91 26.78 44.83
N THR A 530 -8.98 27.99 45.37
CA THR A 530 -7.92 28.56 46.20
C THR A 530 -7.70 27.79 47.50
N ALA A 531 -8.67 26.98 47.96
CA ALA A 531 -8.49 26.11 49.12
C ALA A 531 -7.56 24.92 48.84
N LYS A 532 -7.31 24.61 47.57
CA LYS A 532 -6.40 23.56 47.11
C LYS A 532 -5.03 24.10 46.66
N LEU A 533 -4.73 25.37 46.90
CA LEU A 533 -3.45 25.96 46.50
C LEU A 533 -2.49 26.03 47.68
N ASP A 534 -1.20 25.87 47.36
CA ASP A 534 -0.15 26.21 48.30
C ASP A 534 -0.11 27.74 48.46
N THR A 535 0.00 28.22 49.69
CA THR A 535 0.15 29.65 49.98
C THR A 535 1.34 30.28 49.24
N ALA A 536 2.39 29.50 48.97
CA ALA A 536 3.55 29.90 48.19
C ALA A 536 3.27 30.11 46.70
N TRP A 537 2.08 29.72 46.20
CA TRP A 537 1.67 29.95 44.82
C TRP A 537 0.91 31.27 44.64
N HIS A 538 0.84 32.10 45.69
CA HIS A 538 0.28 33.45 45.66
C HIS A 538 -1.19 33.52 45.17
N GLY A 539 -1.94 32.43 45.26
CA GLY A 539 -3.36 32.39 44.86
C GLY A 539 -3.62 32.02 43.40
N GLY A 540 -2.61 31.57 42.64
CA GLY A 540 -2.80 30.95 41.33
C GLY A 540 -2.10 29.58 41.25
N LEU A 541 -2.47 28.77 40.26
CA LEU A 541 -1.88 27.45 40.04
C LEU A 541 -0.57 27.59 39.27
N ARG A 542 0.50 26.96 39.76
CA ARG A 542 1.80 26.90 39.08
C ARG A 542 1.87 25.75 38.08
N GLU A 543 2.82 25.87 37.17
CA GLU A 543 3.27 24.86 36.21
C GLU A 543 2.28 24.54 35.08
N VAL A 544 1.19 25.32 34.95
CA VAL A 544 0.19 25.17 33.88
C VAL A 544 0.82 25.36 32.51
N TRP A 545 0.41 24.54 31.54
CA TRP A 545 0.97 24.58 30.19
C TRP A 545 0.03 25.26 29.19
N TYR A 546 0.57 26.28 28.55
CA TYR A 546 0.04 26.91 27.36
C TYR A 546 0.39 26.08 26.14
N VAL A 547 -0.53 25.99 25.21
CA VAL A 547 -0.39 25.17 24.01
C VAL A 547 -0.74 25.96 22.76
N LEU A 548 -0.05 25.64 21.67
CA LEU A 548 -0.34 26.14 20.35
C LEU A 548 -1.02 25.02 19.54
N PRO A 549 -2.28 25.17 19.10
CA PRO A 549 -2.92 24.16 18.27
C PRO A 549 -2.23 24.06 16.89
N VAL A 550 -2.23 22.86 16.30
CA VAL A 550 -1.80 22.60 14.92
C VAL A 550 -2.87 21.88 14.11
N GLY A 551 -2.96 22.19 12.82
CA GLY A 551 -3.88 21.53 11.90
C GLY A 551 -5.33 21.77 12.31
N PHE A 552 -6.04 20.69 12.63
CA PHE A 552 -7.46 20.68 13.00
C PHE A 552 -7.70 20.78 14.51
N GLY A 553 -6.68 21.07 15.32
CA GLY A 553 -6.87 21.32 16.74
C GLY A 553 -7.65 22.61 16.98
N GLU A 554 -8.79 22.51 17.65
CA GLU A 554 -9.62 23.63 18.05
C GLU A 554 -9.32 24.04 19.49
N ARG A 555 -9.33 25.34 19.78
CA ARG A 555 -9.22 25.81 21.15
C ARG A 555 -10.53 25.57 21.91
N VAL A 556 -10.43 25.06 23.14
CA VAL A 556 -11.58 24.95 24.06
C VAL A 556 -11.42 25.79 25.31
N TYR A 557 -10.20 26.22 25.63
CA TYR A 557 -9.92 27.08 26.78
C TYR A 557 -8.84 28.12 26.50
N THR A 558 -9.06 29.35 26.94
CA THR A 558 -8.00 30.37 27.08
C THR A 558 -7.73 30.67 28.54
N ILE A 559 -6.47 30.85 28.94
CA ILE A 559 -6.11 31.20 30.31
C ILE A 559 -6.76 32.51 30.78
N ASN A 560 -7.21 32.53 32.03
CA ASN A 560 -7.37 33.73 32.84
C ASN A 560 -6.17 33.83 33.79
N HIS A 561 -5.32 34.84 33.58
CA HIS A 561 -4.10 35.06 34.35
C HIS A 561 -4.31 36.20 35.35
N ARG A 562 -3.74 36.11 36.56
CA ARG A 562 -3.87 37.16 37.58
C ARG A 562 -3.25 38.48 37.13
N ASP A 563 -2.05 38.38 36.56
CA ASP A 563 -1.24 39.53 36.18
C ASP A 563 -1.34 39.75 34.66
N ASN A 564 -2.50 40.23 34.19
CA ASN A 564 -2.78 40.42 32.76
C ASN A 564 -1.78 41.36 32.05
N ASP A 565 -1.07 42.22 32.79
CA ASP A 565 -0.16 43.23 32.26
C ASP A 565 1.34 42.86 32.32
N LEU A 566 1.73 41.83 33.10
CA LEU A 566 3.14 41.51 33.38
C LEU A 566 3.75 40.43 32.49
N PHE A 567 2.99 39.89 31.53
CA PHE A 567 3.50 38.90 30.56
C PHE A 567 3.54 39.41 29.10
N PRO A 568 4.12 40.59 28.80
CA PRO A 568 4.27 41.07 27.42
C PRO A 568 5.24 40.22 26.57
N PHE A 569 6.02 39.32 27.18
CA PHE A 569 6.84 38.33 26.45
C PHE A 569 6.00 37.24 25.79
N LEU A 570 4.75 37.05 26.22
CA LEU A 570 3.72 36.27 25.53
C LEU A 570 2.99 37.19 24.55
N ASN A 571 3.70 37.76 23.57
CA ASN A 571 3.13 38.66 22.56
C ASN A 571 2.28 37.92 21.51
N LEU A 572 1.53 36.89 21.91
CA LEU A 572 1.06 35.87 20.98
C LEU A 572 -0.41 35.53 21.23
N ASN A 573 -1.14 35.37 20.12
CA ASN A 573 -2.50 34.85 20.00
C ASN A 573 -2.63 33.39 20.48
N SER A 574 -2.05 33.05 21.65
CA SER A 574 -1.54 31.73 22.03
C SER A 574 -1.81 31.36 23.49
N ASN A 575 -2.72 32.08 24.15
CA ASN A 575 -3.09 31.87 25.54
C ASN A 575 -4.02 30.66 25.70
N TYR A 576 -3.81 29.58 24.96
CA TYR A 576 -4.67 28.40 25.00
C TYR A 576 -4.17 27.44 26.06
N VAL A 577 -5.09 26.96 26.90
CA VAL A 577 -4.82 25.92 27.91
C VAL A 577 -5.67 24.69 27.66
N GLY A 578 -6.44 24.66 26.58
CA GLY A 578 -7.20 23.50 26.21
C GLY A 578 -7.42 23.44 24.71
N ILE A 579 -7.22 22.25 24.16
CA ILE A 579 -7.39 21.95 22.74
C ILE A 579 -8.26 20.71 22.62
N ARG A 580 -9.17 20.68 21.65
CA ARG A 580 -9.84 19.46 21.21
C ARG A 580 -9.53 19.18 19.75
N TYR A 581 -9.60 17.91 19.39
CA TYR A 581 -9.58 17.43 18.02
C TYR A 581 -10.67 16.39 17.86
N GLU A 582 -11.58 16.63 16.92
CA GLU A 582 -12.71 15.74 16.57
C GLU A 582 -12.46 15.15 15.19
N GLY A 583 -11.59 14.15 15.12
CA GLY A 583 -11.25 13.46 13.87
C GLY A 583 -12.25 12.38 13.47
N ILE A 584 -12.14 11.95 12.22
CA ILE A 584 -12.93 10.85 11.67
C ILE A 584 -12.54 9.51 12.32
N THR A 585 -11.25 9.33 12.59
CA THR A 585 -10.77 8.08 13.21
C THR A 585 -10.84 8.15 14.73
N PHE A 586 -10.29 9.20 15.34
CA PHE A 586 -10.26 9.35 16.79
C PHE A 586 -10.54 10.79 17.22
N SER A 587 -10.78 10.95 18.51
CA SER A 587 -10.95 12.25 19.15
C SER A 587 -9.98 12.38 20.32
N SER A 588 -9.43 13.57 20.50
CA SER A 588 -8.56 13.88 21.63
C SER A 588 -8.90 15.22 22.25
N ILE A 589 -8.91 15.30 23.57
CA ILE A 589 -9.08 16.55 24.30
C ILE A 589 -7.92 16.67 25.27
N TYR A 590 -7.24 17.81 25.19
CA TYR A 590 -6.20 18.17 26.12
C TYR A 590 -6.66 19.35 26.97
N LEU A 591 -6.65 19.17 28.28
CA LEU A 591 -6.85 20.19 29.31
C LEU A 591 -5.50 20.41 29.99
N GLY A 592 -4.81 21.47 29.60
CA GLY A 592 -3.49 21.85 30.11
C GLY A 592 -3.47 22.43 31.51
N TYR A 593 -4.55 22.19 32.25
CA TYR A 593 -4.67 22.40 33.67
C TYR A 593 -5.27 21.14 34.31
N PRO A 594 -4.87 20.84 35.56
CA PRO A 594 -5.38 19.71 36.33
C PRO A 594 -6.77 19.98 36.92
N LEU A 595 -7.75 19.12 36.63
CA LEU A 595 -9.13 19.29 37.12
C LEU A 595 -9.23 19.20 38.66
N TYR A 596 -8.28 18.56 39.35
CA TYR A 596 -8.24 18.56 40.81
C TYR A 596 -8.19 19.97 41.41
N TYR A 597 -7.49 20.92 40.79
CA TYR A 597 -7.32 22.28 41.34
C TYR A 597 -8.40 23.27 40.87
N ILE A 598 -9.38 22.80 40.10
CA ILE A 598 -10.53 23.61 39.68
C ILE A 598 -11.65 23.46 40.71
N LYS A 599 -12.51 24.49 40.85
CA LYS A 599 -13.73 24.38 41.65
C LYS A 599 -14.54 23.18 41.16
N LYS A 600 -14.89 22.28 42.08
CA LYS A 600 -15.47 20.97 41.74
C LYS A 600 -16.66 21.07 40.78
N SER A 601 -17.62 21.96 41.04
CA SER A 601 -18.80 22.13 40.17
C SER A 601 -18.45 22.53 38.73
N GLU A 602 -17.40 23.33 38.55
CA GLU A 602 -16.92 23.76 37.23
C GLU A 602 -16.10 22.65 36.56
N ALA A 603 -15.30 21.89 37.33
CA ALA A 603 -14.57 20.72 36.87
C ALA A 603 -15.51 19.63 36.33
N VAL A 604 -16.62 19.36 37.03
CA VAL A 604 -17.66 18.42 36.58
C VAL A 604 -18.26 18.86 35.25
N LEU A 605 -18.58 20.14 35.08
CA LEU A 605 -19.14 20.67 33.82
C LEU A 605 -18.13 20.59 32.68
N ALA A 606 -16.85 20.90 32.94
CA ALA A 606 -15.78 20.80 31.95
C ALA A 606 -15.56 19.35 31.50
N LEU A 607 -15.50 18.41 32.46
CA LEU A 607 -15.34 16.99 32.19
C LEU A 607 -16.56 16.42 31.44
N LYS A 608 -17.77 16.80 31.84
CA LYS A 608 -18.99 16.39 31.15
C LYS A 608 -18.99 16.83 29.69
N LYS A 609 -18.63 18.09 29.41
CA LYS A 609 -18.52 18.58 28.04
C LYS A 609 -17.42 17.84 27.25
N ALA A 610 -16.28 17.55 27.88
CA ALA A 610 -15.23 16.77 27.24
C ALA A 610 -15.69 15.34 26.89
N LEU A 611 -16.43 14.69 27.78
CA LEU A 611 -17.03 13.38 27.55
C LEU A 611 -18.05 13.44 26.41
N GLU A 612 -18.92 14.46 26.37
CA GLU A 612 -19.88 14.68 25.28
C GLU A 612 -19.18 14.80 23.91
N ASP A 613 -18.12 15.60 23.81
CA ASP A 613 -17.35 15.79 22.58
C ASP A 613 -16.71 14.49 22.09
N ILE A 614 -16.13 13.68 22.99
CA ILE A 614 -15.59 12.38 22.59
C ILE A 614 -16.68 11.31 22.41
N GLU A 615 -17.92 11.49 22.86
CA GLU A 615 -18.98 10.46 22.74
C GLU A 615 -19.95 10.70 21.58
N ALA A 616 -19.99 11.91 21.02
CA ALA A 616 -20.96 12.37 20.00
C ALA A 616 -20.96 11.57 18.67
N TYR A 617 -20.05 10.61 18.51
CA TYR A 617 -19.90 9.73 17.35
C TYR A 617 -19.74 8.27 17.77
#